data_AF-A0A965FT05-F1
#
_entry.id   AF-A0A965FT05-F1
#
_cell.length_a   1.000
_cell.length_b   1.000
_cell.length_c   1.000
_cell.angle_alpha   90.00
_cell.angle_beta   90.00
_cell.angle_gamma   90.00
#
_symmetry.space_group_name_H-M   'P 1'
#
loop_
_entity.id
_entity.type
_entity.pdbx_description
1 polymer ?
#
loop_
_entity_poly.entity_id
_entity_poly.type
_entity_poly.pdbx_seq_one_letter_code
_entity_poly.pdbx_strand_id
1 'polypeptide(L)' 'MKTSTFIAFLYLFFLSVTMGEKPNIVFFIADDVSQDDFGCYGHPVIKTPHIDSLAANGMRFDNAYLTTS' A
#
# COMPACT_ATOMS: atom_id res chain seq x y z
N MET A 1 31.05 0.81 37.02
CA MET A 1 29.66 0.74 36.51
C MET A 1 29.21 -0.72 36.52
N LYS A 2 28.06 -1.04 37.12
CA LYS A 2 27.61 -2.43 37.25
C LYS A 2 27.27 -2.98 35.86
N THR A 3 27.78 -4.17 35.53
CA THR A 3 27.58 -4.83 34.21
C THR A 3 26.11 -4.95 33.80
N SER A 4 25.22 -5.16 34.77
CA SER A 4 23.75 -5.17 34.56
C SER A 4 23.20 -3.85 34.00
N THR A 5 23.72 -2.69 34.43
CA THR A 5 23.27 -1.38 33.95
C THR A 5 23.73 -1.11 32.53
N PHE A 6 24.90 -1.64 32.14
CA PHE A 6 25.43 -1.52 30.77
C PHE A 6 24.62 -2.36 29.78
N ILE A 7 24.22 -3.57 30.16
CA ILE A 7 23.40 -4.46 29.33
C ILE A 7 22.01 -3.85 29.12
N ALA A 8 21.39 -3.30 30.17
CA ALA A 8 20.09 -2.62 30.05
C ALA A 8 20.14 -1.43 29.09
N PHE A 9 21.24 -0.67 29.11
CA PHE A 9 21.45 0.47 28.21
C PHE A 9 21.65 0.03 26.75
N LEU A 10 22.41 -1.05 26.52
CA LEU A 10 22.59 -1.63 25.19
C LEU A 10 21.28 -2.16 24.60
N TYR A 11 20.43 -2.76 25.44
CA TYR A 11 19.11 -3.27 25.03
C TYR A 11 18.15 -2.15 24.65
N LEU A 12 18.16 -1.03 25.39
CA LEU A 12 17.34 0.14 25.08
C LEU A 12 17.78 0.81 23.76
N PHE A 13 19.08 0.85 23.48
CA PHE A 13 19.62 1.42 22.25
C PHE A 13 19.20 0.63 21.00
N PHE A 14 19.19 -0.71 21.07
CA PHE A 14 18.76 -1.56 19.96
C PHE A 14 17.26 -1.42 19.63
N LEU A 15 16.41 -1.11 20.61
CA LEU A 15 14.98 -0.88 20.41
C LEU A 15 14.67 0.41 19.63
N SER A 16 15.57 1.40 19.64
CA SER A 16 15.34 2.69 18.95
C SER A 16 15.65 2.67 17.45
N VAL A 17 16.31 1.62 16.94
CA VAL A 17 16.78 1.55 15.54
C VAL A 17 15.69 1.08 14.56
N THR A 18 14.52 0.65 15.04
CA THR A 18 13.47 0.07 14.18
C THR A 18 12.44 1.09 13.70
N MET A 19 12.84 2.31 13.33
CA MET A 19 11.93 3.24 12.66
C MET A 19 12.05 3.02 11.14
N GLY A 20 11.12 2.24 10.59
CA GLY A 20 11.08 1.94 9.15
C GLY A 20 11.03 3.22 8.31
N GLU A 21 11.64 3.19 7.12
CA GLU A 21 11.65 4.34 6.22
C GLU A 21 10.22 4.79 5.89
N LYS A 22 10.02 6.10 5.79
CA LYS A 22 8.71 6.67 5.43
C LYS A 22 8.36 6.23 4.00
N PRO A 23 7.20 5.60 3.76
CA PRO A 23 6.82 5.18 2.42
C PRO A 23 6.54 6.40 1.54
N ASN A 24 6.82 6.25 0.24
CA ASN A 24 6.33 7.17 -0.77
C ASN A 24 4.89 6.82 -1.15
N ILE A 25 4.03 7.82 -1.27
CA ILE A 25 2.63 7.64 -1.68
C ILE A 25 2.47 8.26 -3.06
N VAL A 26 2.08 7.45 -4.03
CA VAL A 26 1.72 7.90 -5.38
C VAL A 26 0.22 7.70 -5.55
N PHE A 27 -0.49 8.78 -5.86
CA PHE A 27 -1.94 8.76 -6.03
C PHE A 27 -2.29 8.98 -7.50
N PHE A 28 -2.91 7.98 -8.12
CA PHE A 28 -3.39 8.04 -9.50
C PHE A 28 -4.89 8.31 -9.51
N ILE A 29 -5.32 9.24 -10.35
CA ILE A 29 -6.73 9.51 -10.66
C ILE A 29 -6.85 9.47 -12.17
N ALA A 30 -7.76 8.65 -12.67
CA ALA A 30 -8.12 8.63 -14.08
C ALA A 30 -9.46 9.36 -14.25
N ASP A 31 -9.57 10.11 -15.35
CA ASP A 31 -10.76 10.89 -15.69
C ASP A 31 -11.72 10.03 -16.50
N ASP A 32 -13.02 10.18 -16.23
CA ASP A 32 -14.11 9.47 -16.93
C ASP A 32 -13.97 7.93 -17.03
N VAL A 33 -13.33 7.29 -16.04
CA VAL A 33 -13.25 5.82 -15.97
C VAL A 33 -14.37 5.24 -15.12
N SER A 34 -14.95 4.15 -15.60
CA SER A 34 -15.88 3.31 -14.85
C SER A 34 -15.19 2.05 -14.32
N GLN A 35 -15.84 1.37 -13.37
CA GLN A 35 -15.37 0.08 -12.86
C GLN A 35 -15.26 -0.95 -14.00
N ASP A 36 -16.21 -0.92 -14.93
CA ASP A 36 -16.28 -1.88 -16.02
C ASP A 36 -15.15 -1.71 -17.03
N ASP A 37 -14.40 -0.60 -17.03
CA ASP A 37 -13.30 -0.39 -17.98
C ASP A 37 -12.02 -1.18 -17.65
N PHE A 38 -11.93 -1.82 -16.48
CA PHE A 38 -10.73 -2.54 -16.05
C PHE A 38 -10.90 -4.07 -16.13
N GLY A 39 -9.87 -4.74 -16.63
CA GLY A 39 -9.81 -6.19 -16.71
C GLY A 39 -9.93 -6.86 -15.35
N CYS A 40 -9.37 -6.25 -14.30
CA CYS A 40 -9.51 -6.75 -12.93
C CYS A 40 -10.95 -6.75 -12.41
N TYR A 41 -11.90 -6.01 -13.00
CA TYR A 41 -13.32 -6.13 -12.68
C TYR A 41 -14.11 -7.03 -13.63
N GLY A 42 -13.44 -7.64 -14.62
CA GLY A 42 -14.02 -8.64 -15.51
C GLY A 42 -14.35 -8.14 -16.92
N HIS A 43 -13.82 -6.99 -17.34
CA HIS A 43 -14.04 -6.52 -18.71
C HIS A 43 -13.58 -7.58 -19.74
N PRO A 44 -14.40 -7.96 -20.75
CA PRO A 44 -14.11 -9.09 -21.64
C PRO A 44 -13.05 -8.82 -22.71
N VAL A 45 -12.80 -7.56 -23.09
CA VAL A 45 -11.91 -7.17 -24.21
C VAL A 45 -10.75 -6.25 -23.83
N ILE A 46 -11.00 -5.16 -23.08
CA ILE A 46 -9.99 -4.20 -22.61
C ILE A 46 -8.96 -4.90 -21.74
N LYS A 47 -7.68 -4.58 -21.98
CA LYS A 47 -6.54 -5.14 -21.27
C LYS A 47 -5.87 -4.04 -20.44
N THR A 48 -5.86 -4.22 -19.13
CA THR A 48 -5.26 -3.28 -18.17
C THR A 48 -4.17 -3.96 -17.34
N PRO A 49 -3.17 -4.64 -17.95
CA PRO A 49 -2.31 -5.60 -17.25
C PRO A 49 -1.54 -5.01 -16.05
N HIS A 50 -1.20 -3.72 -16.10
CA HIS A 50 -0.53 -3.05 -14.98
C HIS A 50 -1.49 -2.74 -13.82
N ILE A 51 -2.73 -2.34 -14.11
CA ILE A 51 -3.76 -2.14 -13.09
C ILE A 51 -4.21 -3.48 -12.52
N ASP A 52 -4.33 -4.51 -13.37
CA ASP A 52 -4.66 -5.87 -12.96
C ASP A 52 -3.60 -6.44 -12.02
N SER A 53 -2.31 -6.20 -12.32
CA SER A 53 -1.21 -6.55 -11.43
C SER A 53 -1.27 -5.77 -10.10
N LEU A 54 -1.60 -4.49 -10.11
CA LEU A 54 -1.76 -3.71 -8.87
C LEU A 54 -2.91 -4.26 -8.01
N ALA A 55 -4.03 -4.61 -8.62
CA ALA A 55 -5.16 -5.21 -7.93
C ALA A 55 -4.82 -6.60 -7.34
N ALA A 56 -4.07 -7.43 -8.08
CA ALA A 56 -3.68 -8.77 -7.64
C ALA A 56 -2.61 -8.76 -6.52
N ASN A 57 -1.73 -7.77 -6.49
CA ASN A 57 -0.67 -7.64 -5.49
C ASN A 57 -1.05 -6.71 -4.32
N GLY A 58 -2.28 -6.20 -4.32
CA GLY A 58 -2.75 -5.21 -3.37
C GLY A 58 -4.17 -5.49 -2.91
N MET A 59 -4.91 -4.40 -2.68
CA MET A 59 -6.32 -4.44 -2.33
C MET A 59 -7.14 -3.82 -3.45
N ARG A 60 -8.18 -4.53 -3.90
CA ARG A 60 -9.19 -4.04 -4.84
C ARG A 60 -10.50 -3.84 -4.08
N PHE A 61 -11.20 -2.73 -4.34
CA PHE A 61 -12.49 -2.44 -3.73
C PHE A 61 -13.61 -2.74 -4.72
N ASP A 62 -14.40 -3.77 -4.47
CA ASP A 62 -15.51 -4.15 -5.36
C ASP A 62 -16.72 -3.21 -5.26
N ASN A 63 -16.74 -2.35 -4.23
CA ASN A 63 -17.82 -1.38 -3.97
C ASN A 63 -17.23 -0.01 -3.58
N ALA A 64 -16.59 0.66 -4.54
CA ALA A 64 -16.08 2.01 -4.39
C ALA A 64 -17.08 3.03 -4.96
N TYR A 65 -17.69 3.85 -4.10
CA TYR A 65 -18.70 4.84 -4.49
C TYR A 65 -18.13 6.26 -4.48
N LEU A 66 -18.53 7.04 -5.47
CA LEU A 66 -18.31 8.48 -5.54
C LEU A 66 -19.48 9.24 -4.90
N THR A 67 -19.17 10.33 -4.20
CA THR A 67 -20.20 11.14 -3.53
C THR A 67 -21.04 11.95 -4.53
N THR A 68 -20.45 12.37 -5.65
CA THR A 68 -21.10 13.07 -6.76
C THR A 68 -20.34 12.78 -8.06
N SER A 69 -21.06 12.74 -9.17
CA SER A 69 -20.51 12.64 -10.53
C SER A 69 -20.56 13.98 -11.24
#